data_AF-A0A9P5B5Y4-F1
#
_entry.id   AF-A0A9P5B5Y4-F1
#
_cell.length_a   1.000
_cell.length_b   1.000
_cell.length_c   1.000
_cell.angle_alpha   90.00
_cell.angle_beta   90.00
_cell.angle_gamma   90.00
#
_symmetry.space_group_name_H-M   'P 1'
#
loop_
_entity.id
_entity.type
_entity.pdbx_description
1 polymer ?
#
loop_
_entity_poly.entity_id
_entity_poly.type
_entity_poly.pdbx_seq_one_letter_code
_entity_poly.pdbx_strand_id
1 'polypeptide(L)'
;MKTPAKAPPGGYKVGDVLQLKILQTNTDVLPQHDTVSVTISELITCTMATVVRVIFDSGDCAVLKLYDRRFGSGLRDCGYEYFPYCEQSKAAFQGFIERGAMGPFLKELDEEDKTVDLIPRTTSYIREGPDGVARFEALIWRYADKHFKTETEAYTRMQDLQGVHIPKLYAVVRVVPDEENTQDNEYLDVHGILLESIAGYCLDDLVSAHCAPKTYQEWLSIVQRAVDSAHVINKHGIILDDSAPRNVVFDQTTRQVFHVDFAQCFFKDTMFKAWCWDTDAED
;
A
#
# COMPACT_ATOMS: atom_id res chain seq x y z
N MET A 1 0.43 -12.82 22.88
CA MET A 1 0.66 -11.36 22.78
C MET A 1 2.03 -11.14 22.15
N LYS A 2 2.08 -10.82 20.85
CA LYS A 2 3.31 -10.29 20.24
C LYS A 2 3.47 -8.86 20.76
N THR A 3 4.63 -8.53 21.29
CA THR A 3 5.00 -7.16 21.67
C THR A 3 4.81 -6.25 20.46
N PRO A 4 4.19 -5.06 20.57
CA PRO A 4 4.11 -4.16 19.44
C PRO A 4 5.53 -3.83 18.96
N ALA A 5 5.78 -4.01 17.67
CA ALA A 5 7.06 -3.69 17.06
C ALA A 5 7.35 -2.19 17.32
N LYS A 6 8.49 -1.90 17.95
CA LYS A 6 8.93 -0.53 18.20
C LYS A 6 9.16 0.13 16.85
N ALA A 7 8.53 1.28 16.59
CA ALA A 7 8.71 2.00 15.33
C ALA A 7 10.21 2.21 15.05
N PRO A 8 10.67 1.98 13.80
CA PRO A 8 12.08 2.14 13.49
C PRO A 8 12.52 3.59 13.77
N PRO A 9 13.71 3.80 14.39
CA PRO A 9 14.23 5.14 14.64
C PRO A 9 14.39 5.90 13.32
N GLY A 10 13.78 7.09 13.24
CA GLY A 10 13.82 7.96 12.06
C GLY A 10 12.59 7.88 11.14
N GLY A 11 11.58 7.07 11.46
CA GLY A 11 10.30 7.03 10.74
C GLY A 11 9.32 8.14 11.15
N TYR A 12 8.17 8.16 10.47
CA TYR A 12 7.04 9.06 10.71
C TYR A 12 6.49 8.96 12.15
N LYS A 13 6.11 10.09 12.74
CA LYS A 13 5.61 10.21 14.11
C LYS A 13 4.35 11.07 14.17
N VAL A 14 3.55 10.83 15.20
CA VAL A 14 2.43 11.71 15.55
C VAL A 14 2.97 13.12 15.83
N GLY A 15 2.36 14.12 15.19
CA GLY A 15 2.76 15.51 15.22
C GLY A 15 3.70 15.94 14.09
N ASP A 16 4.24 15.00 13.31
CA ASP A 16 5.03 15.36 12.12
C ASP A 16 4.12 16.03 11.09
N VAL A 17 4.65 17.08 10.43
CA VAL A 17 3.98 17.79 9.34
C VAL A 17 4.62 17.36 8.03
N LEU A 18 3.82 16.85 7.11
CA LEU A 18 4.26 16.43 5.79
C LEU A 18 3.77 17.41 4.73
N GLN A 19 4.68 17.82 3.85
CA GLN A 19 4.33 18.50 2.61
C GLN A 19 4.12 17.45 1.52
N LEU A 20 2.95 17.45 0.90
CA LEU A 20 2.55 16.48 -0.11
C LEU A 20 2.28 17.19 -1.43
N LYS A 21 3.05 16.88 -2.47
CA LYS A 21 2.76 17.31 -3.83
C LYS A 21 1.61 16.47 -4.39
N ILE A 22 0.55 17.11 -4.86
CA ILE A 22 -0.57 16.44 -5.52
C ILE A 22 -0.17 16.09 -6.94
N LEU A 23 -0.19 14.80 -7.29
CA LEU A 23 0.10 14.30 -8.63
C LEU A 23 -1.17 14.15 -9.46
N GLN A 24 -2.26 13.74 -8.81
CA GLN A 24 -3.59 13.59 -9.39
C GLN A 24 -4.64 13.82 -8.31
N THR A 25 -5.66 14.63 -8.61
CA THR A 25 -6.85 14.77 -7.75
C THR A 25 -8.02 13.99 -8.32
N ASN A 26 -8.77 13.33 -7.44
CA ASN A 26 -9.96 12.57 -7.79
C ASN A 26 -11.22 13.15 -7.14
N THR A 27 -11.10 14.27 -6.42
CA THR A 27 -12.23 14.94 -5.75
C THR A 27 -12.07 16.45 -5.74
N ASP A 28 -13.20 17.15 -5.66
CA ASP A 28 -13.24 18.60 -5.43
C ASP A 28 -12.98 18.98 -3.94
N VAL A 29 -12.74 17.98 -3.09
CA VAL A 29 -12.56 18.15 -1.63
C VAL A 29 -11.19 18.71 -1.30
N LEU A 30 -10.19 18.42 -2.12
CA LEU A 30 -8.84 18.96 -1.92
C LEU A 30 -8.72 20.36 -2.52
N PRO A 31 -7.94 21.26 -1.90
CA PRO A 31 -7.63 22.56 -2.49
C PRO A 31 -7.02 22.38 -3.88
N GLN A 32 -7.28 23.31 -4.81
CA GLN A 32 -6.63 23.36 -6.13
C GLN A 32 -5.15 23.81 -6.05
N HIS A 33 -4.44 23.42 -4.99
CA HIS A 33 -3.03 23.72 -4.81
C HIS A 33 -2.19 22.50 -5.21
N ASP A 34 -1.03 22.77 -5.81
CA ASP A 34 -0.09 21.72 -6.21
C ASP A 34 0.52 20.99 -5.00
N THR A 35 0.43 21.56 -3.80
CA THR A 35 0.96 20.99 -2.55
C THR A 35 -0.02 21.20 -1.41
N VAL A 36 -0.12 20.21 -0.53
CA VAL A 36 -0.93 20.25 0.69
C VAL A 36 -0.08 19.88 1.90
N SER A 37 -0.29 20.61 2.98
CA SER A 37 0.32 20.34 4.29
C SER A 37 -0.64 19.48 5.11
N VAL A 38 -0.12 18.42 5.73
CA VAL A 38 -0.92 17.55 6.61
C VAL A 38 -0.15 17.20 7.88
N THR A 39 -0.85 17.12 9.01
CA THR A 39 -0.25 16.70 10.29
C THR A 39 -0.63 15.27 10.62
N ILE A 40 0.35 14.43 10.96
CA ILE A 40 0.10 13.05 11.38
C ILE A 40 -0.57 13.05 12.76
N SER A 41 -1.78 12.50 12.85
CA SER A 41 -2.53 12.39 14.10
C SER A 41 -2.45 11.00 14.73
N GLU A 42 -2.33 9.96 13.91
CA GLU A 42 -2.28 8.57 14.37
C GLU A 42 -1.45 7.70 13.42
N LEU A 43 -0.68 6.76 13.98
CA LEU A 43 -0.02 5.70 13.20
C LEU A 43 -0.92 4.46 13.19
N ILE A 44 -1.25 3.96 11.99
CA ILE A 44 -1.97 2.70 11.83
C ILE A 44 -0.91 1.61 11.63
N THR A 45 -0.74 0.76 12.65
CA THR A 45 0.34 -0.24 12.69
C THR A 45 -0.03 -1.56 12.01
N CYS A 46 0.96 -2.45 11.82
CA CYS A 46 0.80 -3.80 11.26
C CYS A 46 0.39 -3.84 9.78
N THR A 47 0.71 -2.79 9.03
CA THR A 47 0.49 -2.69 7.58
C THR A 47 1.79 -2.96 6.80
N MET A 48 1.65 -3.38 5.54
CA MET A 48 2.79 -3.56 4.63
C MET A 48 3.47 -2.22 4.33
N ALA A 49 2.67 -1.23 3.92
CA ALA A 49 3.07 0.16 3.71
C ALA A 49 2.97 0.96 5.02
N THR A 50 3.49 2.19 5.04
CA THR A 50 3.22 3.11 6.16
C THR A 50 1.82 3.67 6.02
N VAL A 51 0.95 3.47 7.01
CA VAL A 51 -0.42 4.00 7.00
C VAL A 51 -0.62 4.90 8.21
N VAL A 52 -1.10 6.11 7.98
CA VAL A 52 -1.30 7.10 9.04
C VAL A 52 -2.62 7.82 8.86
N ARG A 53 -3.24 8.26 9.95
CA ARG A 53 -4.27 9.29 9.88
C ARG A 53 -3.61 10.65 9.88
N VAL A 54 -4.14 11.53 9.05
CA VAL A 54 -3.66 12.90 8.92
C VAL A 54 -4.81 13.89 9.05
N ILE A 55 -4.47 15.08 9.51
CA ILE A 55 -5.39 16.20 9.65
C ILE A 55 -4.91 17.32 8.73
N PHE A 56 -5.81 17.86 7.91
CA PHE A 56 -5.56 19.05 7.11
C PHE A 56 -5.68 20.32 7.95
N ASP A 57 -5.15 21.44 7.46
CA ASP A 57 -5.30 22.75 8.14
C ASP A 57 -6.78 23.17 8.31
N SER A 58 -7.69 22.65 7.48
CA SER A 58 -9.15 22.85 7.61
C SER A 58 -9.76 22.13 8.82
N GLY A 59 -9.03 21.18 9.42
CA GLY A 59 -9.53 20.27 10.46
C GLY A 59 -10.13 18.97 9.93
N ASP A 60 -10.23 18.79 8.61
CA ASP A 60 -10.69 17.54 8.02
C ASP A 60 -9.66 16.41 8.21
N CYS A 61 -10.15 15.17 8.31
CA CYS A 61 -9.31 13.99 8.53
C CYS A 61 -9.26 13.10 7.28
N ALA A 62 -8.08 12.56 6.98
CA ALA A 62 -7.88 11.56 5.94
C ALA A 62 -6.97 10.42 6.42
N VAL A 63 -6.95 9.34 5.66
CA VAL A 63 -5.94 8.28 5.77
C VAL A 63 -4.91 8.51 4.67
N LEU A 64 -3.64 8.60 5.04
CA LEU A 64 -2.51 8.66 4.12
C LEU A 64 -1.80 7.30 4.13
N LYS A 65 -1.73 6.66 2.98
CA LYS A 65 -0.86 5.50 2.77
C LYS A 65 0.39 5.93 2.01
N LEU A 66 1.56 5.67 2.59
CA LEU A 66 2.87 5.96 2.01
C LEU A 66 3.60 4.65 1.68
N TYR A 67 3.98 4.50 0.41
CA TYR A 67 4.75 3.37 -0.09
C TYR A 67 6.24 3.66 0.06
N ASP A 68 6.65 3.85 1.32
CA ASP A 68 8.01 4.18 1.70
C ASP A 68 8.80 2.91 2.01
N ARG A 69 9.76 2.56 1.15
CA ARG A 69 10.65 1.40 1.31
C ARG A 69 11.42 1.39 2.64
N ARG A 70 11.57 2.54 3.28
CA ARG A 70 12.35 2.69 4.52
C ARG A 70 11.54 2.22 5.72
N PHE A 71 10.23 2.46 5.72
CA PHE A 71 9.41 2.41 6.93
C PHE A 71 8.19 1.48 6.84
N GLY A 72 7.91 0.86 5.69
CA GLY A 72 6.90 -0.19 5.57
C GLY A 72 7.26 -1.42 6.42
N SER A 73 6.53 -1.65 7.52
CA SER A 73 6.86 -2.73 8.47
C SER A 73 6.77 -4.12 7.84
N GLY A 74 5.70 -4.41 7.11
CA GLY A 74 5.55 -5.71 6.44
C GLY A 74 6.48 -5.86 5.23
N LEU A 75 6.84 -4.77 4.55
CA LEU A 75 7.84 -4.80 3.47
C LEU A 75 9.23 -5.23 3.96
N ARG A 76 9.54 -5.00 5.23
CA ARG A 76 10.86 -5.30 5.84
C ARG A 76 10.88 -6.60 6.64
N ASP A 77 9.73 -7.23 6.81
CA ASP A 77 9.60 -8.54 7.44
C ASP A 77 9.84 -9.64 6.39
N CYS A 78 10.98 -10.33 6.48
CA CYS A 78 11.35 -11.42 5.59
C CYS A 78 11.02 -12.79 6.23
N GLY A 79 9.94 -12.87 6.99
CA GLY A 79 9.42 -14.08 7.62
C GLY A 79 10.18 -14.45 8.89
N TYR A 80 11.46 -14.83 8.76
CA TYR A 80 12.29 -15.24 9.90
C TYR A 80 13.21 -14.14 10.41
N GLU A 81 13.39 -13.07 9.62
CA GLU A 81 14.30 -11.98 9.96
C GLU A 81 13.67 -10.64 9.58
N TYR A 82 13.75 -9.69 10.51
CA TYR A 82 13.37 -8.31 10.28
C TYR A 82 14.63 -7.51 10.00
N PHE A 83 14.66 -6.85 8.86
CA PHE A 83 15.78 -6.00 8.49
C PHE A 83 15.36 -4.54 8.64
N PRO A 84 15.85 -3.78 9.63
CA PRO A 84 15.55 -2.35 9.74
C PRO A 84 16.27 -1.54 8.65
N TYR A 85 15.71 -0.38 8.31
CA TYR A 85 16.41 0.62 7.52
C TYR A 85 17.52 1.27 8.37
N CYS A 86 18.70 1.50 7.78
CA CYS A 86 19.83 2.10 8.48
C CYS A 86 20.75 2.87 7.51
N GLU A 87 21.72 3.61 8.04
CA GLU A 87 22.65 4.39 7.22
C GLU A 87 23.47 3.52 6.24
N GLN A 88 23.79 2.29 6.60
CA GLN A 88 24.47 1.36 5.68
C GLN A 88 23.58 1.06 4.47
N SER A 89 22.29 0.80 4.68
CA SER A 89 21.39 0.45 3.59
C SER A 89 21.03 1.67 2.75
N LYS A 90 20.92 2.85 3.38
CA LYS A 90 20.86 4.15 2.68
C LYS A 90 22.04 4.34 1.73
N ALA A 91 23.27 4.23 2.23
CA ALA A 91 24.49 4.42 1.42
C ALA A 91 24.62 3.37 0.31
N ALA A 92 24.30 2.11 0.61
CA ALA A 92 24.34 1.02 -0.37
C ALA A 92 23.36 1.25 -1.53
N PHE A 93 22.12 1.64 -1.21
CA PHE A 93 21.10 1.95 -2.23
C PHE A 93 21.44 3.20 -3.04
N GLN A 94 21.91 4.27 -2.38
CA GLN A 94 22.36 5.49 -3.05
C GLN A 94 23.47 5.18 -4.06
N GLY A 95 24.51 4.45 -3.64
CA GLY A 95 25.58 4.03 -4.55
C GLY A 95 25.12 3.08 -5.65
N PHE A 96 24.00 2.35 -5.47
CA PHE A 96 23.40 1.47 -6.48
C PHE A 96 22.75 2.25 -7.61
N ILE A 97 22.06 3.33 -7.23
CA ILE A 97 21.47 4.29 -8.16
C ILE A 97 22.56 5.03 -8.91
N GLU A 98 23.56 5.58 -8.21
CA GLU A 98 24.62 6.40 -8.81
C GLU A 98 25.44 5.66 -9.86
N ARG A 99 25.63 4.35 -9.70
CA ARG A 99 26.32 3.50 -10.69
C ARG A 99 25.41 2.93 -11.79
N GLY A 100 24.13 3.32 -11.80
CA GLY A 100 23.16 2.88 -12.81
C GLY A 100 22.74 1.41 -12.69
N ALA A 101 22.90 0.77 -11.53
CA ALA A 101 22.60 -0.65 -11.34
C ALA A 101 21.11 -0.95 -11.12
N MET A 102 20.29 0.06 -10.82
CA MET A 102 18.86 -0.08 -10.56
C MET A 102 18.10 -0.69 -11.75
N GLY A 103 18.19 -0.06 -12.93
CA GLY A 103 17.49 -0.52 -14.14
C GLY A 103 17.82 -1.96 -14.55
N PRO A 104 19.11 -2.34 -14.68
CA PRO A 104 19.50 -3.72 -14.97
C PRO A 104 18.95 -4.73 -13.95
N PHE A 105 18.98 -4.39 -12.67
CA PHE A 105 18.48 -5.28 -11.63
C PHE A 105 16.95 -5.41 -11.65
N LEU A 106 16.20 -4.33 -11.90
CA LEU A 106 14.75 -4.42 -12.08
C LEU A 106 14.38 -5.30 -13.28
N LYS A 107 15.14 -5.19 -14.38
CA LYS A 107 14.96 -6.04 -15.56
C LYS A 107 15.25 -7.51 -15.25
N GLU A 108 16.31 -7.79 -14.48
CA GLU A 108 16.65 -9.13 -14.00
C GLU A 108 15.46 -9.75 -13.24
N LEU A 109 14.82 -8.98 -12.34
CA LEU A 109 13.65 -9.43 -11.59
C LEU A 109 12.39 -9.61 -12.47
N ASP A 110 12.19 -8.74 -13.46
CA ASP A 110 11.07 -8.87 -14.41
C ASP A 110 11.23 -10.09 -15.33
N GLU A 111 12.46 -10.46 -15.70
CA GLU A 111 12.77 -11.66 -16.47
C GLU A 111 12.56 -12.92 -15.63
N GLU A 112 12.94 -12.89 -14.36
CA GLU A 112 12.70 -13.96 -13.39
C GLU A 112 11.19 -14.22 -13.20
N ASP A 113 10.38 -13.17 -13.01
CA ASP A 113 8.93 -13.30 -12.85
C ASP A 113 8.21 -13.83 -14.11
N LYS A 114 8.81 -13.67 -15.30
CA LYS A 114 8.27 -14.16 -16.58
C LYS A 114 8.71 -15.57 -16.93
N THR A 115 9.74 -16.09 -16.27
CA THR A 115 10.30 -17.40 -16.62
C THR A 115 9.43 -18.49 -16.00
N VAL A 116 8.68 -19.19 -16.85
CA VAL A 116 7.90 -20.37 -16.45
C VAL A 116 8.84 -21.42 -15.86
N ASP A 117 8.42 -22.07 -14.78
CA ASP A 117 9.17 -23.09 -14.01
C ASP A 117 10.39 -22.58 -13.21
N LEU A 118 10.67 -21.28 -13.20
CA LEU A 118 11.68 -20.71 -12.31
C LEU A 118 11.06 -20.41 -10.95
N ILE A 119 11.64 -20.96 -9.89
CA ILE A 119 11.30 -20.55 -8.52
C ILE A 119 12.00 -19.21 -8.26
N PRO A 120 11.25 -18.12 -8.00
CA PRO A 120 11.87 -16.83 -7.73
C PRO A 120 12.77 -16.89 -6.49
N ARG A 121 13.89 -16.17 -6.56
CA ARG A 121 14.85 -16.05 -5.46
C ARG A 121 14.17 -15.45 -4.24
N THR A 122 14.46 -16.05 -3.09
CA THR A 122 13.98 -15.50 -1.83
C THR A 122 14.70 -14.18 -1.51
N THR A 123 14.04 -13.34 -0.74
CA THR A 123 14.62 -12.09 -0.24
C THR A 123 15.95 -12.30 0.48
N SER A 124 16.06 -13.38 1.27
CA SER A 124 17.31 -13.77 1.94
C SER A 124 18.41 -14.13 0.94
N TYR A 125 18.10 -14.90 -0.11
CA TYR A 125 19.07 -15.23 -1.16
C TYR A 125 19.61 -13.98 -1.87
N ILE A 126 18.71 -13.04 -2.21
CA ILE A 126 19.11 -11.76 -2.83
C ILE A 126 20.03 -10.98 -1.90
N ARG A 127 19.73 -10.96 -0.60
CA ARG A 127 20.50 -10.21 0.41
C ARG A 127 21.88 -10.81 0.70
N GLU A 128 22.02 -12.13 0.62
CA GLU A 128 23.29 -12.84 0.83
C GLU A 128 24.22 -12.78 -0.40
N GLY A 129 23.67 -12.41 -1.56
CA GLY A 129 24.42 -12.31 -2.82
C GLY A 129 25.30 -11.06 -2.96
N PRO A 130 25.98 -10.92 -4.13
CA PRO A 130 26.73 -9.73 -4.47
C PRO A 130 25.85 -8.48 -4.44
N ASP A 131 26.35 -7.38 -3.88
CA ASP A 131 25.57 -6.16 -3.65
C ASP A 131 24.30 -6.38 -2.83
N GLY A 132 24.23 -7.45 -2.03
CA GLY A 132 22.97 -7.94 -1.48
C GLY A 132 22.20 -6.93 -0.62
N VAL A 133 22.88 -6.04 0.12
CA VAL A 133 22.20 -4.94 0.85
C VAL A 133 21.51 -3.97 -0.12
N ALA A 134 22.18 -3.58 -1.20
CA ALA A 134 21.63 -2.66 -2.19
C ALA A 134 20.52 -3.31 -3.03
N ARG A 135 20.73 -4.56 -3.47
CA ARG A 135 19.72 -5.36 -4.19
C ARG A 135 18.48 -5.62 -3.33
N PHE A 136 18.66 -5.85 -2.03
CA PHE A 136 17.55 -5.94 -1.08
C PHE A 136 16.76 -4.63 -1.03
N GLU A 137 17.41 -3.47 -0.86
CA GLU A 137 16.72 -2.18 -0.86
C GLU A 137 16.00 -1.89 -2.19
N ALA A 138 16.60 -2.29 -3.32
CA ALA A 138 15.99 -2.18 -4.63
C ALA A 138 14.78 -3.10 -4.82
N LEU A 139 14.81 -4.31 -4.26
CA LEU A 139 13.67 -5.22 -4.23
C LEU A 139 12.52 -4.63 -3.41
N ILE A 140 12.80 -4.08 -2.23
CA ILE A 140 11.78 -3.44 -1.39
C ILE A 140 11.19 -2.21 -2.09
N TRP A 141 12.02 -1.41 -2.78
CA TRP A 141 11.54 -0.32 -3.63
C TRP A 141 10.58 -0.83 -4.71
N ARG A 142 10.93 -1.91 -5.43
CA ARG A 142 10.08 -2.52 -6.47
C ARG A 142 8.73 -2.95 -5.91
N TYR A 143 8.72 -3.56 -4.72
CA TYR A 143 7.46 -3.94 -4.06
C TYR A 143 6.62 -2.73 -3.66
N ALA A 144 7.23 -1.70 -3.08
CA ALA A 144 6.53 -0.47 -2.73
C ALA A 144 5.91 0.20 -3.96
N ASP A 145 6.68 0.33 -5.05
CA ASP A 145 6.23 0.90 -6.33
C ASP A 145 5.12 0.05 -6.98
N LYS A 146 5.27 -1.27 -7.00
CA LYS A 146 4.24 -2.19 -7.50
C LYS A 146 2.94 -2.04 -6.71
N HIS A 147 3.02 -2.04 -5.37
CA HIS A 147 1.84 -1.89 -4.51
C HIS A 147 1.14 -0.53 -4.71
N PHE A 148 1.91 0.54 -4.82
CA PHE A 148 1.39 1.87 -5.12
C PHE A 148 0.62 1.90 -6.45
N LYS A 149 1.24 1.37 -7.51
CA LYS A 149 0.64 1.31 -8.86
C LYS A 149 -0.61 0.45 -8.88
N THR A 150 -0.55 -0.73 -8.27
CA THR A 150 -1.71 -1.65 -8.17
C THR A 150 -2.86 -1.00 -7.41
N GLU A 151 -2.63 -0.40 -6.25
CA GLU A 151 -3.72 0.20 -5.47
C GLU A 151 -4.33 1.41 -6.19
N THR A 152 -3.50 2.26 -6.81
CA THR A 152 -3.97 3.42 -7.59
C THR A 152 -4.82 3.00 -8.80
N GLU A 153 -4.39 1.96 -9.52
CA GLU A 153 -5.16 1.39 -10.62
C GLU A 153 -6.48 0.78 -10.14
N ALA A 154 -6.49 0.10 -8.98
CA ALA A 154 -7.70 -0.45 -8.40
C ALA A 154 -8.74 0.64 -8.09
N TYR A 155 -8.33 1.75 -7.48
CA TYR A 155 -9.21 2.89 -7.24
C TYR A 155 -9.72 3.53 -8.54
N THR A 156 -8.88 3.57 -9.58
CA THR A 156 -9.26 4.10 -10.90
C THR A 156 -10.35 3.23 -11.55
N ARG A 157 -10.22 1.90 -11.48
CA ARG A 157 -11.21 0.95 -12.03
C ARG A 157 -12.52 0.90 -11.25
N MET A 158 -12.52 1.30 -9.98
CA MET A 158 -13.67 1.27 -9.08
C MET A 158 -14.23 2.66 -8.77
N GLN A 159 -14.13 3.61 -9.71
CA GLN A 159 -14.52 5.00 -9.46
C GLN A 159 -15.97 5.15 -8.97
N ASP A 160 -16.88 4.34 -9.49
CA ASP A 160 -18.31 4.32 -9.11
C ASP A 160 -18.58 3.66 -7.74
N LEU A 161 -17.62 2.89 -7.21
CA LEU A 161 -17.74 2.22 -5.91
C LEU A 161 -17.23 3.06 -4.73
N GLN A 162 -16.51 4.14 -5.03
CA GLN A 162 -15.89 5.01 -4.03
C GLN A 162 -16.94 5.76 -3.19
N GLY A 163 -16.81 5.68 -1.87
CA GLY A 163 -17.78 6.19 -0.90
C GLY A 163 -19.01 5.31 -0.69
N VAL A 164 -19.09 4.15 -1.36
CA VAL A 164 -20.21 3.20 -1.23
C VAL A 164 -19.72 1.86 -0.70
N HIS A 165 -18.71 1.28 -1.36
CA HIS A 165 -18.15 -0.04 -1.05
C HIS A 165 -16.67 0.02 -0.67
N ILE A 166 -15.99 1.09 -1.09
CA ILE A 166 -14.57 1.36 -0.82
C ILE A 166 -14.42 2.84 -0.42
N PRO A 167 -13.39 3.23 0.33
CA PRO A 167 -13.16 4.65 0.64
C PRO A 167 -13.02 5.50 -0.61
N LYS A 168 -13.29 6.80 -0.52
CA LYS A 168 -12.93 7.72 -1.60
C LYS A 168 -11.41 7.94 -1.65
N LEU A 169 -10.83 7.87 -2.84
CA LEU A 169 -9.50 8.36 -3.15
C LEU A 169 -9.58 9.87 -3.37
N TYR A 170 -9.00 10.65 -2.47
CA TYR A 170 -8.94 12.10 -2.60
C TYR A 170 -7.85 12.52 -3.59
N ALA A 171 -6.64 11.97 -3.44
CA ALA A 171 -5.52 12.26 -4.35
C ALA A 171 -4.44 11.19 -4.33
N VAL A 172 -3.70 11.15 -5.44
CA VAL A 172 -2.38 10.54 -5.55
C VAL A 172 -1.34 11.61 -5.24
N VAL A 173 -0.39 11.31 -4.36
CA VAL A 173 0.56 12.28 -3.83
C VAL A 173 2.00 11.77 -3.84
N ARG A 174 2.93 12.71 -3.72
CA ARG A 174 4.35 12.46 -3.44
C ARG A 174 4.81 13.31 -2.27
N VAL A 175 5.56 12.73 -1.34
CA VAL A 175 6.16 13.49 -0.23
C VAL A 175 7.22 14.43 -0.77
N VAL A 176 7.16 15.71 -0.42
CA VAL A 176 8.18 16.69 -0.76
C VAL A 176 9.35 16.52 0.21
N PRO A 177 10.59 16.30 -0.28
CA PRO A 177 11.77 16.22 0.58
C PRO A 177 12.00 17.55 1.32
N ASP A 178 12.48 17.49 2.56
CA ASP A 178 12.84 18.68 3.35
C ASP A 178 14.04 19.46 2.76
N GLU A 179 14.86 18.83 1.90
CA GLU A 179 16.02 19.45 1.25
C GLU A 179 15.82 19.50 -0.27
N GLU A 180 15.78 20.71 -0.85
CA GLU A 180 15.60 20.99 -2.30
C GLU A 180 16.68 20.40 -3.23
N ASN A 181 17.67 19.67 -2.71
CA ASN A 181 18.86 19.21 -3.43
C ASN A 181 18.90 17.71 -3.72
N THR A 182 17.74 17.05 -3.78
CA THR A 182 17.70 15.71 -4.38
C THR A 182 17.74 15.85 -5.90
N GLN A 183 18.79 15.30 -6.52
CA GLN A 183 18.77 14.99 -7.95
C GLN A 183 17.42 14.36 -8.28
N ASP A 184 16.74 14.88 -9.31
CA ASP A 184 15.42 14.41 -9.74
C ASP A 184 15.53 12.93 -10.14
N ASN A 185 15.22 12.05 -9.20
CA ASN A 185 15.41 10.61 -9.33
C ASN A 185 14.22 9.89 -8.72
N GLU A 186 13.42 9.29 -9.60
CA GLU A 186 12.19 8.58 -9.25
C GLU A 186 12.39 7.47 -8.20
N TYR A 187 13.60 6.91 -8.08
CA TYR A 187 13.89 5.86 -7.10
C TYR A 187 13.97 6.37 -5.65
N LEU A 188 14.09 7.69 -5.48
CA LEU A 188 14.12 8.35 -4.17
C LEU A 188 12.75 8.90 -3.76
N ASP A 189 11.80 8.96 -4.70
CA ASP A 189 10.46 9.48 -4.45
C ASP A 189 9.66 8.56 -3.53
N VAL A 190 8.94 9.17 -2.59
CA VAL A 190 7.97 8.49 -1.73
C VAL A 190 6.57 8.83 -2.21
N HIS A 191 5.95 7.87 -2.88
CA HIS A 191 4.58 7.98 -3.37
C HIS A 191 3.56 7.56 -2.31
N GLY A 192 2.35 8.09 -2.43
CA GLY A 192 1.26 7.75 -1.55
C GLY A 192 -0.11 8.08 -2.12
N ILE A 193 -1.13 7.68 -1.38
CA ILE A 193 -2.54 7.99 -1.67
C ILE A 193 -3.23 8.55 -0.43
N LEU A 194 -4.06 9.57 -0.64
CA LEU A 194 -4.93 10.16 0.37
C LEU A 194 -6.34 9.57 0.20
N LEU A 195 -6.85 8.97 1.27
CA LEU A 195 -8.13 8.27 1.29
C LEU A 195 -9.08 8.87 2.34
N GLU A 196 -10.37 8.71 2.10
CA GLU A 196 -11.42 8.96 3.08
C GLU A 196 -11.15 8.21 4.39
N SER A 197 -11.22 8.92 5.50
CA SER A 197 -11.11 8.32 6.82
C SER A 197 -12.46 7.78 7.27
N ILE A 198 -12.61 6.46 7.28
CA ILE A 198 -13.80 5.80 7.82
C ILE A 198 -13.72 5.74 9.35
N ALA A 199 -14.74 6.28 10.02
CA ALA A 199 -14.89 6.27 11.48
C ALA A 199 -15.44 4.91 11.97
N GLY A 200 -14.62 3.87 11.83
CA GLY A 200 -15.03 2.49 12.04
C GLY A 200 -13.95 1.58 12.61
N TYR A 201 -14.31 0.31 12.74
CA TYR A 201 -13.42 -0.76 13.20
C TYR A 201 -13.23 -1.75 12.07
N CYS A 202 -12.01 -2.26 11.88
CA CYS A 202 -11.85 -3.42 11.01
C CYS A 202 -12.60 -4.63 11.61
N LEU A 203 -12.98 -5.61 10.79
CA LEU A 203 -13.78 -6.73 11.30
C LEU A 203 -13.04 -7.59 12.33
N ASP A 204 -11.70 -7.65 12.29
CA ASP A 204 -10.89 -8.32 13.32
C ASP A 204 -11.06 -7.63 14.68
N ASP A 205 -11.02 -6.29 14.72
CA ASP A 205 -11.15 -5.50 15.94
C ASP A 205 -12.61 -5.36 16.39
N LEU A 206 -13.56 -5.41 15.46
CA LEU A 206 -14.99 -5.24 15.72
C LEU A 206 -15.51 -6.24 16.75
N VAL A 207 -14.95 -7.46 16.77
CA VAL A 207 -15.32 -8.50 17.73
C VAL A 207 -15.09 -8.06 19.17
N SER A 208 -14.06 -7.23 19.40
CA SER A 208 -13.69 -6.72 20.73
C SER A 208 -14.19 -5.31 21.01
N ALA A 209 -14.81 -4.65 20.03
CA ALA A 209 -15.26 -3.28 20.14
C ALA A 209 -16.51 -3.17 21.04
N HIS A 210 -16.66 -2.04 21.75
CA HIS A 210 -17.85 -1.78 22.58
C HIS A 210 -19.15 -1.74 21.74
N CYS A 211 -19.03 -1.47 20.45
CA CYS A 211 -20.12 -1.41 19.48
C CYS A 211 -20.41 -2.76 18.82
N ALA A 212 -19.72 -3.83 19.24
CA ALA A 212 -19.85 -5.14 18.62
C ALA A 212 -21.33 -5.55 18.54
N PRO A 213 -21.78 -6.09 17.41
CA PRO A 213 -23.11 -6.65 17.29
C PRO A 213 -23.41 -7.65 18.41
N LYS A 214 -24.60 -7.56 18.99
CA LYS A 214 -25.01 -8.39 20.13
C LYS A 214 -25.81 -9.61 19.71
N THR A 215 -26.34 -9.59 18.49
CA THR A 215 -27.18 -10.66 17.95
C THR A 215 -26.51 -11.37 16.79
N TYR A 216 -26.83 -12.65 16.63
CA TYR A 216 -26.36 -13.44 15.50
C TYR A 216 -26.80 -12.84 14.15
N GLN A 217 -28.03 -12.32 14.08
CA GLN A 217 -28.58 -11.73 12.86
C GLN A 217 -27.82 -10.48 12.43
N GLU A 218 -27.39 -9.63 13.36
CA GLU A 218 -26.58 -8.45 13.03
C GLU A 218 -25.20 -8.83 12.50
N TRP A 219 -24.55 -9.82 13.13
CA TRP A 219 -23.28 -10.36 12.64
C TRP A 219 -23.42 -10.92 11.22
N LEU A 220 -24.44 -11.74 10.99
CA LEU A 220 -24.73 -12.30 9.66
C LEU A 220 -24.95 -11.18 8.64
N SER A 221 -25.67 -10.12 9.02
CA SER A 221 -25.93 -8.98 8.15
C SER A 221 -24.66 -8.22 7.75
N ILE A 222 -23.72 -8.02 8.68
CA ILE A 222 -22.43 -7.36 8.40
C ILE A 222 -21.55 -8.24 7.49
N VAL A 223 -21.45 -9.53 7.80
CA VAL A 223 -20.68 -10.48 6.99
C VAL A 223 -21.26 -10.57 5.57
N GLN A 224 -22.58 -10.65 5.44
CA GLN A 224 -23.22 -10.69 4.13
C GLN A 224 -22.93 -9.42 3.32
N ARG A 225 -23.00 -8.23 3.95
CA ARG A 225 -22.61 -6.98 3.27
C ARG A 225 -21.16 -7.00 2.80
N ALA A 226 -20.24 -7.55 3.60
CA ALA A 226 -18.84 -7.65 3.23
C ALA A 226 -18.64 -8.57 2.02
N VAL A 227 -19.34 -9.71 1.99
CA VAL A 227 -19.35 -10.67 0.87
C VAL A 227 -19.94 -10.04 -0.40
N ASP A 228 -21.09 -9.37 -0.28
CA ASP A 228 -21.75 -8.71 -1.40
C ASP A 228 -20.87 -7.60 -1.99
N SER A 229 -20.22 -6.81 -1.12
CA SER A 229 -19.25 -5.78 -1.53
C SER A 229 -18.05 -6.38 -2.27
N ALA A 230 -17.48 -7.48 -1.77
CA ALA A 230 -16.40 -8.19 -2.45
C ALA A 230 -16.85 -8.72 -3.82
N HIS A 231 -18.08 -9.19 -3.93
CA HIS A 231 -18.65 -9.64 -5.20
C HIS A 231 -18.81 -8.49 -6.21
N VAL A 232 -19.21 -7.30 -5.76
CA VAL A 232 -19.29 -6.09 -6.60
C VAL A 232 -17.88 -5.67 -7.07
N ILE A 233 -16.88 -5.69 -6.19
CA ILE A 233 -15.47 -5.44 -6.55
C ILE A 233 -14.99 -6.45 -7.60
N ASN A 234 -15.31 -7.74 -7.41
CA ASN A 234 -14.97 -8.79 -8.35
C ASN A 234 -15.59 -8.58 -9.74
N LYS A 235 -16.77 -7.96 -9.85
CA LYS A 235 -17.39 -7.60 -11.14
C LYS A 235 -16.62 -6.53 -11.89
N HIS A 236 -15.85 -5.68 -11.20
CA HIS A 236 -14.96 -4.67 -11.78
C HIS A 236 -13.61 -5.24 -12.24
N GLY A 237 -13.49 -6.58 -12.27
CA GLY A 237 -12.29 -7.24 -12.74
C GLY A 237 -11.15 -7.26 -11.72
N ILE A 238 -11.42 -6.97 -10.45
CA ILE A 238 -10.42 -6.97 -9.38
C ILE A 238 -10.58 -8.21 -8.54
N ILE A 239 -9.50 -8.92 -8.25
CA ILE A 239 -9.47 -10.07 -7.34
C ILE A 239 -8.65 -9.67 -6.12
N LEU A 240 -9.25 -9.78 -4.93
CA LEU A 240 -8.60 -9.49 -3.66
C LEU A 240 -7.77 -10.70 -3.23
N ASP A 241 -6.44 -10.63 -3.32
CA ASP A 241 -5.55 -11.67 -2.79
C ASP A 241 -5.59 -11.69 -1.26
N ASP A 242 -5.51 -10.50 -0.65
CA ASP A 242 -5.63 -10.33 0.79
C ASP A 242 -7.05 -9.91 1.20
N SER A 243 -8.00 -10.85 1.11
CA SER A 243 -9.41 -10.62 1.48
C SER A 243 -9.70 -10.83 2.97
N ALA A 244 -8.72 -10.59 3.85
CA ALA A 244 -8.85 -10.86 5.27
C ALA A 244 -9.79 -9.88 5.99
N PRO A 245 -10.38 -10.24 7.14
CA PRO A 245 -11.33 -9.36 7.84
C PRO A 245 -10.71 -8.03 8.33
N ARG A 246 -9.40 -7.98 8.59
CA ARG A 246 -8.66 -6.74 8.84
C ARG A 246 -8.76 -5.70 7.71
N ASN A 247 -9.01 -6.14 6.48
CA ASN A 247 -9.14 -5.29 5.29
C ASN A 247 -10.60 -4.90 5.00
N VAL A 248 -11.51 -5.13 5.95
CA VAL A 248 -12.90 -4.68 5.87
C VAL A 248 -13.21 -3.84 7.10
N VAL A 249 -13.58 -2.57 6.89
CA VAL A 249 -13.93 -1.62 7.94
C VAL A 249 -15.44 -1.47 8.05
N PHE A 250 -15.97 -1.67 9.25
CA PHE A 250 -17.36 -1.40 9.58
C PHE A 250 -17.51 0.04 10.10
N ASP A 251 -18.22 0.88 9.36
CA ASP A 251 -18.57 2.23 9.78
C ASP A 251 -19.75 2.18 10.76
N GLN A 252 -19.52 2.64 11.99
CA GLN A 252 -20.55 2.65 13.00
C GLN A 252 -21.69 3.63 12.69
N THR A 253 -21.38 4.71 11.97
CA THR A 253 -22.31 5.82 11.72
C THR A 253 -23.32 5.42 10.67
N THR A 254 -22.85 4.97 9.51
CA THR A 254 -23.71 4.56 8.39
C THR A 254 -24.14 3.10 8.46
N ARG A 255 -23.52 2.30 9.36
CA ARG A 255 -23.68 0.84 9.46
C ARG A 255 -23.28 0.09 8.17
N GLN A 256 -22.48 0.74 7.33
CA GLN A 256 -21.92 0.18 6.09
C GLN A 256 -20.58 -0.51 6.34
N VAL A 257 -20.14 -1.28 5.34
CA VAL A 257 -18.82 -1.91 5.32
C VAL A 257 -18.04 -1.38 4.12
N PHE A 258 -16.75 -1.16 4.33
CA PHE A 258 -15.83 -0.67 3.32
C PHE A 258 -14.67 -1.64 3.20
N HIS A 259 -14.42 -2.13 1.98
CA HIS A 259 -13.18 -2.84 1.69
C HIS A 259 -12.05 -1.82 1.55
N VAL A 260 -10.92 -2.11 2.18
CA VAL A 260 -9.71 -1.29 2.14
C VAL A 260 -8.53 -2.15 1.73
N ASP A 261 -7.44 -1.49 1.34
CA ASP A 261 -6.18 -2.15 1.01
C ASP A 261 -6.21 -3.04 -0.25
N PHE A 262 -5.97 -2.39 -1.39
CA PHE A 262 -5.95 -3.04 -2.71
C PHE A 262 -4.54 -3.22 -3.28
N ALA A 263 -3.50 -2.94 -2.48
CA ALA A 263 -2.09 -3.04 -2.88
C ALA A 263 -1.67 -4.41 -3.44
N GLN A 264 -2.35 -5.48 -3.02
CA GLN A 264 -2.09 -6.86 -3.41
C GLN A 264 -3.20 -7.47 -4.26
N CYS A 265 -4.05 -6.65 -4.90
CA CYS A 265 -5.06 -7.19 -5.79
C CYS A 265 -4.50 -7.62 -7.16
N PHE A 266 -5.23 -8.49 -7.85
CA PHE A 266 -4.97 -8.85 -9.25
C PHE A 266 -6.07 -8.31 -10.16
N PHE A 267 -5.70 -7.95 -11.38
CA PHE A 267 -6.65 -7.57 -12.41
C PHE A 267 -6.92 -8.76 -13.35
N LYS A 268 -8.19 -9.16 -13.49
CA LYS A 268 -8.61 -10.34 -14.27
C LYS A 268 -8.07 -10.34 -15.69
N ASP A 269 -8.09 -9.19 -16.35
CA ASP A 269 -7.59 -8.98 -17.72
C ASP A 269 -6.07 -9.15 -17.85
N THR A 270 -5.31 -8.95 -16.77
CA THR A 270 -3.86 -9.21 -16.73
C THR A 270 -3.53 -10.63 -16.28
N MET A 271 -4.37 -11.23 -15.44
CA MET A 271 -4.15 -12.56 -14.88
C MET A 271 -4.21 -13.65 -15.96
N PHE A 272 -5.16 -13.55 -16.90
CA PHE A 272 -5.31 -14.54 -17.98
C PHE A 272 -4.38 -14.32 -19.18
N LYS A 273 -3.77 -13.13 -19.33
CA LYS A 273 -2.72 -12.93 -20.34
C LYS A 273 -1.45 -13.74 -20.05
N ALA A 274 -1.25 -14.14 -18.80
CA ALA A 274 -0.20 -15.08 -18.41
C ALA A 274 -0.53 -16.55 -18.71
N TRP A 275 -1.79 -16.88 -19.02
CA TRP A 275 -2.25 -18.26 -19.27
C TRP A 275 -2.66 -18.53 -20.73
N CYS A 276 -2.94 -17.50 -21.54
CA CYS A 276 -3.37 -17.67 -22.94
C CYS A 276 -2.23 -17.87 -23.97
N TRP A 277 -1.08 -18.44 -23.60
CA TRP A 277 -0.04 -18.81 -24.58
C TRP A 277 -0.06 -20.30 -24.97
N ASP A 278 -1.00 -21.08 -24.44
CA ASP A 278 -1.07 -22.55 -24.64
C ASP A 278 -2.22 -23.04 -25.54
N THR A 279 -2.84 -22.18 -26.36
CA THR A 279 -3.88 -22.65 -27.31
C THR A 279 -3.64 -22.36 -28.79
N ASP A 280 -2.53 -21.71 -29.16
CA ASP A 280 -2.25 -21.41 -30.57
C ASP A 280 -1.11 -22.30 -31.15
N ALA A 281 -0.88 -23.47 -30.55
CA ALA A 281 0.04 -24.49 -31.06
C ALA A 281 -0.70 -25.76 -31.54
N GLU A 282 -1.82 -25.60 -32.25
CA GLU A 282 -2.35 -26.63 -33.16
C GLU A 282 -2.89 -25.96 -34.42
N ASP A 283 -2.03 -25.89 -35.46
CA ASP A 283 -2.35 -26.16 -36.87
C ASP A 283 -1.05 -26.28 -37.71
#